data_AF-A0A662PA09-F1
#
_entry.id   AF-A0A662PA09-F1
#
_cell.length_a   1.000
_cell.length_b   1.000
_cell.length_c   1.000
_cell.angle_alpha   90.00
_cell.angle_beta   90.00
_cell.angle_gamma   90.00
#
_symmetry.space_group_name_H-M   'P 1'
#
loop_
_entity.id
_entity.type
_entity.pdbx_description
1 polymer ?
#
loop_
_entity_poly.entity_id
_entity_poly.type
_entity_poly.pdbx_seq_one_letter_code
_entity_poly.pdbx_strand_id
1 'polypeptide(L)' 'MYTQKVVDHFMNPRNKGKPKDYDAVGKVGNPICGDVMYIYIKVNGNKIK' A
#
# COMPACT_ATOMS: atom_id res chain seq x y z
N MET A 1 5.53 20.28 10.48
CA MET A 1 4.51 20.47 9.43
C MET A 1 4.81 19.50 8.29
N TYR A 2 3.80 18.93 7.63
CA TYR A 2 4.05 17.94 6.56
C TYR A 2 4.73 18.59 5.35
N THR A 3 5.63 17.85 4.71
CA THR A 3 6.27 18.31 3.48
C THR A 3 5.27 18.26 2.33
N GLN A 4 5.51 19.07 1.30
CA GLN A 4 4.70 19.04 0.09
C GLN A 4 4.62 17.64 -0.53
N LYS A 5 5.71 16.87 -0.42
CA LYS A 5 5.78 15.48 -0.90
C LYS A 5 4.83 14.57 -0.14
N VAL A 6 4.75 14.68 1.18
CA VAL A 6 3.82 13.87 2.00
C VAL A 6 2.37 14.21 1.64
N VAL A 7 2.06 15.49 1.53
CA VAL A 7 0.70 15.94 1.17
C VAL A 7 0.30 15.43 -0.22
N ASP A 8 1.20 15.51 -1.21
CA ASP A 8 0.93 14.98 -2.54
C ASP A 8 0.64 13.48 -2.55
N HIS A 9 1.45 12.65 -1.88
CA HIS A 9 1.21 11.21 -1.82
C HIS A 9 -0.09 10.85 -1.09
N PHE A 10 -0.48 11.64 -0.09
CA PHE A 10 -1.72 11.42 0.65
C PHE A 10 -2.95 11.76 -0.19
N MET A 11 -2.93 12.90 -0.90
CA MET A 11 -4.05 13.35 -1.72
C MET A 11 -4.14 12.60 -3.06
N ASN A 12 -3.00 12.19 -3.63
CA ASN A 12 -2.88 11.53 -4.93
C ASN A 12 -2.19 10.15 -4.79
N PRO A 13 -2.85 9.17 -4.18
CA PRO A 13 -2.26 7.86 -3.96
C PRO A 13 -2.12 7.09 -5.29
N ARG A 14 -0.90 6.71 -5.63
CA ARG A 14 -0.56 6.17 -6.97
C ARG A 14 -0.90 4.69 -7.15
N ASN A 15 -0.97 3.92 -6.07
CA ASN A 15 -1.20 2.47 -6.08
C ASN A 15 -2.34 2.07 -5.10
N LYS A 16 -3.41 2.88 -5.04
CA LYS A 16 -4.55 2.62 -4.14
C LYS A 16 -5.52 1.63 -4.77
N GLY A 17 -5.93 0.64 -3.98
CA GLY A 17 -6.99 -0.31 -4.32
C GLY A 17 -6.53 -1.75 -4.22
N LYS A 18 -7.44 -2.67 -4.52
CA LYS A 18 -7.15 -4.09 -4.63
C LYS A 18 -6.98 -4.44 -6.12
N PRO A 19 -5.78 -4.81 -6.58
CA PRO A 19 -5.61 -5.31 -7.95
C PRO A 19 -6.38 -6.62 -8.14
N LYS A 20 -6.81 -6.90 -9.38
CA LYS A 20 -7.47 -8.18 -9.71
C LYS A 20 -6.49 -9.34 -9.78
N ASP A 21 -5.27 -9.07 -10.23
CA ASP A 21 -4.20 -10.05 -10.38
C ASP A 21 -3.07 -9.72 -9.38
N TYR A 22 -2.91 -10.56 -8.36
CA TYR A 22 -1.86 -10.50 -7.36
C TYR A 22 -1.52 -11.91 -6.89
N ASP A 23 -0.28 -12.11 -6.46
CA ASP A 23 0.20 -13.42 -6.00
C ASP A 23 0.15 -13.55 -4.48
N ALA A 24 0.32 -12.44 -3.75
CA ALA A 24 0.28 -12.43 -2.29
C ALA A 24 -0.37 -11.16 -1.73
N VAL A 25 -0.89 -11.28 -0.51
CA VAL A 25 -1.44 -10.17 0.29
C VAL A 25 -0.87 -10.20 1.71
N GLY A 26 -0.36 -9.05 2.17
CA GLY A 26 -0.03 -8.80 3.56
C GLY A 26 -1.09 -7.91 4.20
N LYS A 27 -1.60 -8.31 5.36
CA LYS A 27 -2.52 -7.51 6.18
C LYS A 27 -1.86 -7.20 7.50
N VAL A 28 -1.73 -5.92 7.82
CA VAL A 28 -1.18 -5.44 9.10
C VAL A 28 -2.09 -4.35 9.64
N GLY A 29 -2.29 -4.30 10.95
CA GLY A 29 -3.03 -3.23 11.60
C GLY A 29 -2.35 -2.77 12.87
N ASN A 30 -2.54 -1.50 13.21
CA ASN A 30 -2.18 -0.94 14.51
C ASN A 30 -3.46 -0.81 15.36
N PRO A 31 -3.67 -1.69 16.36
CA PRO A 31 -4.90 -1.70 17.15
C PRO A 31 -5.08 -0.43 18.00
N ILE A 32 -4.01 0.32 18.26
CA ILE A 32 -4.06 1.55 19.07
C ILE A 32 -4.61 2.73 18.25
N CYS A 33 -4.18 2.85 17.00
CA CYS A 33 -4.58 3.96 16.12
C CYS A 33 -5.78 3.63 15.22
N GLY A 34 -6.15 2.34 15.12
CA GLY A 34 -7.20 1.85 14.23
C GLY A 34 -6.77 1.72 12.76
N ASP A 35 -5.51 2.00 12.45
CA ASP A 35 -4.98 1.89 11.09
C ASP A 35 -4.91 0.43 10.66
N VAL A 36 -5.46 0.13 9.48
CA VAL A 36 -5.37 -1.20 8.85
C VAL A 36 -4.86 -1.03 7.43
N MET A 37 -3.79 -1.74 7.11
CA MET A 37 -3.14 -1.71 5.80
C MET A 37 -3.22 -3.08 5.14
N TYR A 38 -3.54 -3.06 3.85
CA TYR A 38 -3.45 -4.20 2.96
C TYR A 38 -2.42 -3.87 1.88
N ILE A 39 -1.44 -4.75 1.71
CA ILE A 39 -0.42 -4.65 0.65
C ILE A 39 -0.59 -5.87 -0.25
N TYR A 40 -0.85 -5.63 -1.52
CA TYR A 40 -0.93 -6.67 -2.55
C TYR A 40 0.32 -6.59 -3.42
N ILE A 41 0.92 -7.73 -3.74
CA ILE A 41 2.09 -7.81 -4.62
C ILE A 41 1.87 -8.83 -5.74
N LYS A 42 2.41 -8.51 -6.92
CA LYS A 42 2.64 -9.44 -8.01
C LYS A 42 4.14 -9.72 -8.06
N VAL A 43 4.54 -10.98 -8.21
CA VAL A 43 5.94 -11.40 -8.18
C VAL A 43 6.27 -12.15 -9.46
N ASN A 44 7.42 -11.86 -10.04
CA ASN A 44 8.00 -12.61 -11.15
C ASN A 44 9.44 -13.01 -10.81
N GLY A 45 9.63 -14.26 -10.40
CA GLY A 45 10.89 -14.74 -9.83
C GLY A 45 11.23 -13.98 -8.56
N ASN A 46 12.36 -13.26 -8.56
CA ASN A 46 12.83 -12.45 -7.43
C ASN A 46 12.49 -10.95 -7.56
N LYS A 47 11.50 -10.58 -8.38
CA LYS A 47 11.10 -9.18 -8.61
C LYS A 47 9.62 -8.94 -8.31
N ILE A 48 9.31 -7.81 -7.69
CA ILE A 48 7.94 -7.28 -7.61
C ILE A 48 7.62 -6.63 -8.96
N LYS A 49 6.48 -6.99 -9.55
CA LYS A 49 6.00 -6.53 -10.85
C LYS A 49 4.84 -5.55 -10.69
#